data_AF-A0A8S2XKD0-F1
#
_entry.id   AF-A0A8S2XKD0-F1
#
_cell.length_a   1.000
_cell.length_b   1.000
_cell.length_c   1.000
_cell.angle_alpha   90.00
_cell.angle_beta   90.00
_cell.angle_gamma   90.00
#
_symmetry.space_group_name_H-M   'P 1'
#
loop_
_entity.id
_entity.type
_entity.pdbx_description
1 polymer ?
#
loop_
_entity_poly.entity_id
_entity_poly.type
_entity_poly.pdbx_seq_one_letter_code
_entity_poly.pdbx_strand_id
1 'polypeptide(L)'
;WSDAPDITMNAELFVNQIVELLYSLNITDKSFNLYGASMGGVIVQLFTKLYPEKVSKLILCCAAGLNVNRPTGIKALLLSLPVIGPFVFKKSIPFLGKSLE
;
A
#
# COMPACT_ATOMS: atom_id res chain seq x y z
N TRP A 1 -14.29 -4.77 16.29
CA TRP A 1 -13.25 -5.80 16.18
C TRP A 1 -13.68 -6.76 15.09
N SER A 2 -12.75 -7.29 14.31
CA SER A 2 -13.01 -8.33 13.31
C SER A 2 -12.56 -9.68 13.84
N ASP A 3 -13.16 -10.76 13.36
CA ASP A 3 -12.75 -12.11 13.73
C ASP A 3 -11.36 -12.45 13.17
N ALA A 4 -10.65 -13.36 13.85
CA ALA A 4 -9.35 -13.88 13.43
C ALA A 4 -9.37 -15.42 13.43
N PRO A 5 -10.15 -16.05 12.53
CA PRO A 5 -10.24 -17.50 12.45
C PRO A 5 -8.93 -18.13 12.00
N ASP A 6 -8.74 -19.41 12.32
CA ASP A 6 -7.56 -20.20 11.93
C ASP A 6 -7.66 -20.64 10.47
N ILE A 7 -7.49 -19.68 9.57
CA ILE A 7 -7.47 -19.84 8.11
C ILE A 7 -6.33 -19.02 7.50
N THR A 8 -5.97 -19.34 6.26
CA THR A 8 -4.94 -18.59 5.53
C THR A 8 -5.42 -17.17 5.21
N MET A 9 -4.83 -16.16 5.88
CA MET A 9 -5.08 -14.74 5.67
C MET A 9 -4.34 -14.19 4.44
N ASN A 10 -4.80 -14.56 3.24
CA ASN A 10 -4.21 -14.10 1.98
C ASN A 10 -4.92 -12.85 1.41
N ALA A 11 -4.32 -12.22 0.40
CA ALA A 11 -4.88 -11.01 -0.21
C ALA A 11 -6.26 -11.24 -0.87
N GLU A 12 -6.47 -12.42 -1.44
CA GLU A 12 -7.74 -12.80 -2.07
C GLU A 12 -8.89 -12.83 -1.04
N LEU A 13 -8.66 -13.43 0.13
CA LEU A 13 -9.60 -13.43 1.25
C LEU A 13 -10.00 -12.00 1.62
N PHE A 14 -9.02 -11.11 1.81
CA PHE A 14 -9.31 -9.73 2.19
C PHE A 14 -10.05 -8.94 1.10
N VAL A 15 -9.77 -9.21 -0.18
CA VAL A 15 -10.54 -8.61 -1.29
C VAL A 15 -11.98 -9.11 -1.29
N ASN A 16 -12.19 -10.41 -1.14
CA ASN A 16 -13.53 -10.99 -1.06
C ASN A 16 -14.32 -10.46 0.14
N GLN A 17 -13.67 -10.27 1.29
CA GLN A 17 -14.30 -9.64 2.45
C GLN A 17 -14.78 -8.20 2.17
N ILE A 18 -14.06 -7.42 1.35
CA ILE A 18 -14.56 -6.10 0.92
C ILE A 18 -15.81 -6.26 0.05
N VAL A 19 -15.82 -7.21 -0.89
CA VAL A 19 -16.99 -7.49 -1.74
C VAL A 19 -18.20 -7.91 -0.91
N GLU A 20 -18.02 -8.86 0.01
CA GLU A 20 -19.07 -9.35 0.91
C GLU A 20 -19.60 -8.25 1.82
N LEU A 21 -18.72 -7.37 2.31
CA LEU A 21 -19.11 -6.22 3.11
C LEU A 21 -19.97 -5.24 2.30
N LEU A 22 -19.56 -4.90 1.08
CA LEU A 22 -20.31 -4.00 0.20
C LEU A 22 -21.68 -4.59 -0.15
N TYR A 23 -21.74 -5.90 -0.42
CA TYR A 23 -23.00 -6.61 -0.65
C TYR A 23 -23.91 -6.53 0.58
N SER A 24 -23.37 -6.84 1.76
CA SER A 24 -24.11 -6.82 3.03
C SER A 24 -24.63 -5.43 3.40
N LEU A 25 -23.93 -4.38 2.98
CA LEU A 25 -24.34 -2.98 3.19
C LEU A 25 -25.25 -2.43 2.08
N ASN A 26 -25.59 -3.23 1.06
CA ASN A 26 -26.32 -2.79 -0.14
C ASN A 26 -25.64 -1.62 -0.88
N ILE A 27 -24.30 -1.63 -0.94
CA ILE A 27 -23.46 -0.65 -1.66
C ILE A 27 -22.86 -1.33 -2.90
N THR A 28 -23.67 -2.09 -3.63
CA THR A 28 -23.22 -2.81 -4.83
C THR A 28 -23.15 -1.91 -6.05
N ASP A 29 -23.99 -0.88 -6.16
CA ASP A 29 -24.15 -0.09 -7.39
C ASP A 29 -23.49 1.29 -7.34
N LYS A 30 -22.80 1.61 -6.25
CA LYS A 30 -22.16 2.92 -6.04
C LYS A 30 -20.65 2.78 -6.05
N SER A 31 -19.97 3.78 -6.63
CA SER A 31 -18.53 3.95 -6.44
C SER A 31 -18.24 4.72 -5.15
N PHE A 32 -17.06 4.49 -4.58
CA PHE A 32 -16.62 5.12 -3.34
C PHE A 32 -15.12 5.43 -3.38
N ASN A 33 -14.68 6.32 -2.49
CA ASN A 33 -13.25 6.53 -2.26
C ASN A 33 -12.71 5.40 -1.38
N LEU A 34 -11.59 4.82 -1.78
CA LEU A 34 -10.97 3.70 -1.09
C LEU A 34 -9.60 4.09 -0.56
N TYR A 35 -9.40 3.93 0.75
CA TYR A 35 -8.17 4.26 1.45
C TYR A 35 -7.50 2.99 1.98
N GLY A 36 -6.19 2.85 1.77
CA GLY A 36 -5.40 1.75 2.31
C GLY A 36 -4.10 2.22 2.95
N ALA A 37 -3.86 1.79 4.19
CA ALA A 37 -2.63 2.04 4.92
C ALA A 37 -1.77 0.77 5.03
N SER A 38 -0.45 0.88 4.86
CA SER A 38 0.49 -0.25 5.03
C SER A 38 0.08 -1.49 4.23
N MET A 39 -0.10 -2.65 4.87
CA MET A 39 -0.63 -3.87 4.22
C MET A 39 -2.02 -3.66 3.60
N GLY A 40 -2.86 -2.83 4.23
CA GLY A 40 -4.14 -2.40 3.66
C GLY A 40 -3.96 -1.76 2.29
N GLY A 41 -2.85 -1.07 2.05
CA GLY A 41 -2.46 -0.54 0.75
C GLY A 41 -2.37 -1.63 -0.35
N VAL A 42 -1.83 -2.81 -0.04
CA VAL A 42 -1.78 -3.94 -0.99
C VAL A 42 -3.18 -4.44 -1.30
N ILE A 43 -3.99 -4.61 -0.26
CA ILE A 43 -5.37 -5.12 -0.39
C ILE A 43 -6.21 -4.19 -1.25
N VAL A 44 -6.21 -2.88 -0.97
CA VAL A 44 -7.03 -1.92 -1.72
C VAL A 44 -6.54 -1.73 -3.16
N GLN A 45 -5.24 -1.87 -3.43
CA GLN A 45 -4.71 -1.88 -4.79
C GLN A 45 -5.23 -3.09 -5.57
N LEU A 46 -5.22 -4.27 -4.95
CA LEU A 46 -5.75 -5.48 -5.58
C LEU A 46 -7.27 -5.40 -5.80
N PHE A 47 -8.02 -4.90 -4.82
CA PHE A 47 -9.46 -4.64 -4.97
C PHE A 47 -9.73 -3.67 -6.13
N THR A 48 -9.02 -2.55 -6.18
CA THR A 48 -9.18 -1.54 -7.26
C THR A 48 -8.84 -2.11 -8.63
N LYS A 49 -7.85 -3.02 -8.71
CA LYS A 49 -7.51 -3.70 -9.96
C LYS A 49 -8.64 -4.59 -10.46
N LEU A 50 -9.34 -5.28 -9.55
CA LEU A 50 -10.42 -6.22 -9.89
C LEU A 50 -11.77 -5.53 -10.10
N TYR A 51 -12.04 -4.44 -9.39
CA TYR A 51 -13.30 -3.70 -9.40
C TYR A 51 -13.08 -2.18 -9.62
N PRO A 52 -12.42 -1.77 -10.71
CA PRO A 52 -12.07 -0.36 -10.92
C PRO A 52 -13.28 0.56 -10.98
N GLU A 53 -14.43 0.08 -11.43
CA GLU A 53 -15.69 0.83 -11.51
C GLU A 53 -16.29 1.15 -10.12
N LYS A 54 -15.87 0.44 -9.07
CA LYS A 54 -16.31 0.68 -7.69
C LYS A 54 -15.47 1.74 -6.97
N VAL A 55 -14.32 2.12 -7.52
CA VAL A 55 -13.36 2.99 -6.83
C VAL A 55 -13.28 4.35 -7.53
N SER A 56 -13.90 5.38 -6.94
CA SER A 56 -13.84 6.74 -7.46
C SER A 56 -12.45 7.37 -7.31
N LYS A 57 -11.80 7.10 -6.17
CA LYS A 57 -10.43 7.53 -5.85
C LYS A 57 -9.74 6.48 -4.99
N LEU A 58 -8.50 6.14 -5.32
CA LEU A 58 -7.64 5.28 -4.51
C LEU A 58 -6.63 6.15 -3.74
N ILE A 59 -6.59 6.01 -2.42
CA ILE A 59 -5.68 6.74 -1.54
C ILE A 59 -4.77 5.74 -0.84
N LEU A 60 -3.45 5.90 -1.01
CA LEU A 60 -2.43 5.01 -0.45
C LEU A 60 -1.60 5.77 0.59
N CYS A 61 -1.58 5.25 1.82
CA CYS A 61 -0.78 5.79 2.90
C CYS A 61 0.25 4.75 3.33
N CYS A 62 1.55 5.09 3.30
CA CYS A 62 2.66 4.20 3.67
C CYS A 62 2.50 2.75 3.13
N ALA A 63 1.97 2.60 1.92
CA ALA A 63 1.51 1.32 1.40
C ALA A 63 2.65 0.32 1.18
N ALA A 64 2.42 -0.92 1.61
CA ALA A 64 3.28 -2.05 1.27
C ALA A 64 3.09 -2.45 -0.21
N GLY A 65 3.97 -3.32 -0.71
CA GLY A 65 3.88 -3.87 -2.07
C GLY A 65 4.26 -2.92 -3.21
N LEU A 66 4.62 -1.67 -2.90
CA LEU A 66 5.25 -0.79 -3.88
C LEU A 66 6.66 -1.29 -4.17
N ASN A 67 6.97 -1.49 -5.44
CA ASN A 67 8.32 -1.80 -5.91
C ASN A 67 9.21 -0.57 -5.74
N VAL A 68 9.67 -0.35 -4.50
CA VAL A 68 10.74 0.58 -4.22
C VAL A 68 12.05 -0.12 -4.55
N ASN A 69 12.82 0.45 -5.49
CA ASN A 69 14.16 -0.03 -5.78
C ASN A 69 15.00 0.10 -4.51
N ARG A 70 15.07 -0.98 -3.72
CA ARG A 70 15.93 -1.00 -2.54
C ARG A 70 17.37 -1.06 -3.04
N PRO A 71 18.24 -0.13 -2.62
CA PRO A 71 19.66 -0.25 -2.91
C PRO A 71 20.17 -1.55 -2.29
N THR A 72 20.85 -2.36 -3.08
CA THR A 72 21.46 -3.63 -2.66
C THR A 72 22.99 -3.54 -2.74
N GLY A 73 23.69 -4.49 -2.10
CA GLY A 73 25.15 -4.56 -2.11
C GLY A 73 25.83 -3.35 -1.47
N ILE A 74 26.89 -2.84 -2.09
CA ILE A 74 27.71 -1.73 -1.56
C ILE A 74 26.87 -0.46 -1.34
N LYS A 75 25.80 -0.23 -2.13
CA LYS A 75 24.91 0.91 -1.93
C LYS A 75 24.11 0.82 -0.63
N ALA A 76 23.70 -0.39 -0.22
CA ALA A 76 23.05 -0.61 1.08
C ALA A 76 24.01 -0.35 2.24
N LEU A 77 25.27 -0.79 2.10
CA LEU A 77 26.32 -0.59 3.09
C LEU A 77 26.70 0.89 3.25
N LEU A 78 26.79 1.64 2.14
CA LEU A 78 27.06 3.08 2.19
C LEU A 78 25.90 3.87 2.84
N LEU A 79 24.66 3.39 2.68
CA LEU A 79 23.48 3.98 3.30
C LEU A 79 23.37 3.71 4.81
N SER A 80 23.97 2.62 5.32
CA SER A 80 23.96 2.30 6.76
C SER A 80 25.06 3.01 7.57
N LEU A 81 26.01 3.68 6.91
CA LEU A 81 27.04 4.47 7.59
C LEU A 81 26.48 5.82 8.07
N PRO A 82 26.63 6.18 9.36
CA PRO A 82 25.94 7.32 9.97
C PRO A 82 26.29 8.69 9.36
N VAL A 83 27.47 8.83 8.75
CA VAL A 83 27.94 10.10 8.14
C VAL A 83 27.70 10.12 6.62
N ILE A 84 27.86 8.97 5.94
CA ILE A 84 27.78 8.86 4.47
C ILE A 84 26.35 8.59 4.01
N GLY A 85 25.58 7.86 4.81
CA GLY A 85 24.22 7.45 4.51
C GLY A 85 23.26 8.60 4.22
N PRO A 86 23.23 9.69 5.03
CA PRO A 86 22.38 10.84 4.76
C PRO A 86 22.66 11.51 3.40
N PHE A 87 23.92 11.57 2.98
CA PHE A 87 24.31 12.20 1.71
C PHE A 87 23.90 11.33 0.51
N VAL A 88 24.12 10.02 0.60
CA VAL A 88 23.75 9.05 -0.44
C VAL A 88 22.22 8.94 -0.57
N PHE A 89 21.49 8.97 0.55
CA PHE A 89 20.02 8.95 0.57
C PHE A 89 19.43 10.16 -0.15
N LYS A 90 19.91 11.38 0.18
CA LYS A 90 19.47 12.63 -0.46
C LYS A 90 19.65 12.63 -1.97
N LYS A 91 20.71 12.00 -2.48
CA LYS A 91 21.00 11.92 -3.92
C LYS A 91 20.27 10.77 -4.64
N SER A 92 19.89 9.72 -3.92
CA SER A 92 19.32 8.49 -4.52
C SER A 92 17.79 8.48 -4.58
N ILE A 93 17.09 9.28 -3.77
CA ILE A 93 15.62 9.35 -3.75
C ILE A 93 15.19 10.82 -3.95
N PRO A 94 15.10 11.31 -5.20
CA PRO A 94 14.80 12.72 -5.48
C PRO A 94 13.37 13.14 -5.10
N PHE A 95 12.48 12.19 -4.75
CA PHE A 95 11.06 12.45 -4.52
C PHE A 95 10.70 12.85 -3.08
N LEU A 96 11.57 12.62 -2.08
CA LEU A 96 11.27 13.02 -0.68
C LEU A 96 11.69 14.46 -0.35
N GLY A 97 12.60 15.06 -1.12
CA GLY A 97 13.13 16.39 -0.84
C GLY A 97 12.21 17.56 -1.21
N LYS A 98 11.08 17.31 -1.87
CA LYS A 98 10.14 18.36 -2.34
C LYS A 98 8.87 18.52 -1.49
N SER A 99 8.70 17.72 -0.43
CA SER A 99 7.49 17.76 0.41
C SER A 99 7.68 18.55 1.71
N LEU A 100 8.87 19.09 1.97
CA LEU A 100 9.21 19.81 3.20
C LEU A 100 9.60 21.28 2.95
N GLU A 101 9.19 21.84 1.81
CA GLU A 101 9.23 23.28 1.53
C GLU A 101 7.81 23.80 1.27
#